data_AF-A0A382BHS6-F1
#
_entry.id   AF-A0A382BHS6-F1
#
_cell.length_a   1.000
_cell.length_b   1.000
_cell.length_c   1.000
_cell.angle_alpha   90.00
_cell.angle_beta   90.00
_cell.angle_gamma   90.00
#
_symmetry.space_group_name_H-M   'P 1'
#
loop_
_entity.id
_entity.type
_entity.pdbx_description
1 polymer ?
#
loop_
_entity_poly.entity_id
_entity_poly.type
_entity_poly.pdbx_seq_one_letter_code
_entity_poly.pdbx_strand_id
1 'polypeptide(L)'
;MGDWYQYMFYSIESIRGGVPLFGASVLMLFVLAACGAGNPDSETSEYVSSRNDSGMTGTVEIDGSSTVYPISEAVAEEFNKLYPNVRVNVGVSGTGGGFKRFTVGETDISDASRPMKNPGETSKADENGIKYAELRLGTDGISIMVNLKNTFVDCLTTEELRKIWEPGSTIDNWSQIRAG
;
A
#
# COMPACT_ATOMS: atom_id res chain seq x y z
N MET A 1 17.69 2.26 -11.49
CA MET A 1 16.98 1.91 -10.23
C MET A 1 15.54 1.67 -10.61
N GLY A 2 14.96 0.52 -10.24
CA GLY A 2 13.53 0.31 -10.42
C GLY A 2 12.76 1.27 -9.52
N ASP A 3 11.58 1.69 -9.94
CA ASP A 3 10.73 2.54 -9.12
C ASP A 3 10.22 1.73 -7.92
N TRP A 4 10.43 2.24 -6.71
CA TRP A 4 9.93 1.64 -5.48
C TRP A 4 8.62 2.32 -5.09
N TYR A 5 7.52 1.60 -5.25
CA TYR A 5 6.19 2.10 -4.96
C TYR A 5 5.55 1.29 -3.84
N GLN A 6 4.78 1.97 -3.01
CA GLN A 6 3.93 1.34 -2.01
C GLN A 6 2.52 1.21 -2.58
N TYR A 7 1.92 0.04 -2.36
CA TYR A 7 0.66 -0.39 -2.95
C TYR A 7 -0.24 -0.98 -1.88
N MET A 8 -1.53 -0.90 -2.15
CA MET A 8 -2.57 -1.63 -1.46
C MET A 8 -3.45 -2.31 -2.51
N PHE A 9 -3.67 -3.61 -2.35
CA PHE A 9 -4.56 -4.39 -3.20
C PHE A 9 -5.80 -4.73 -2.42
N TYR A 10 -6.99 -4.49 -2.95
CA TYR A 10 -8.23 -4.84 -2.26
C TYR A 10 -9.12 -5.68 -3.16
N SER A 11 -9.81 -6.67 -2.58
CA SER A 11 -10.74 -7.51 -3.32
C SER A 11 -12.01 -6.72 -3.66
N ILE A 12 -12.46 -6.82 -4.92
CA ILE A 12 -13.65 -6.11 -5.42
C ILE A 12 -14.95 -6.84 -4.99
N GLU A 13 -14.86 -8.12 -4.64
CA GLU A 13 -16.02 -8.98 -4.38
C GLU A 13 -16.12 -9.46 -2.92
N SER A 14 -15.07 -9.30 -2.12
CA SER A 14 -14.91 -10.02 -0.84
C SER A 14 -14.83 -9.11 0.39
N ILE A 15 -15.60 -8.04 0.56
CA ILE A 15 -15.77 -7.56 1.95
C ILE A 15 -16.70 -8.55 2.66
N ARG A 16 -16.09 -9.48 3.40
CA ARG A 16 -16.79 -10.50 4.16
C ARG A 16 -17.55 -9.85 5.31
N GLY A 17 -18.83 -9.61 5.06
CA GLY A 17 -19.76 -9.08 6.05
C GLY A 17 -20.31 -7.74 5.62
N GLY A 18 -21.33 -7.78 4.75
CA GLY A 18 -22.35 -6.73 4.66
C GLY A 18 -21.90 -5.30 4.35
N VAL A 19 -20.63 -5.01 4.08
CA VAL A 19 -20.17 -3.70 3.64
C VAL A 19 -20.41 -3.63 2.14
N PRO A 20 -21.46 -2.92 1.66
CA PRO A 20 -21.60 -2.71 0.23
C PRO A 20 -20.42 -1.85 -0.22
N LEU A 21 -19.49 -2.46 -0.95
CA LEU A 21 -18.58 -1.72 -1.81
C LEU A 21 -19.47 -1.05 -2.85
N PHE A 22 -19.78 0.24 -2.66
CA PHE A 22 -20.46 1.03 -3.69
C PHE A 22 -19.53 1.13 -4.90
N GLY A 23 -19.56 0.11 -5.73
CA GLY A 23 -19.04 0.13 -7.08
C GLY A 23 -19.81 1.17 -7.91
N ALA A 24 -19.07 1.82 -8.80
CA ALA A 24 -19.59 2.33 -10.07
C ALA A 24 -20.61 3.49 -10.04
N SER A 25 -20.40 4.55 -9.25
CA SER A 25 -21.12 5.82 -9.47
C SER A 25 -20.28 7.09 -9.22
N VAL A 26 -19.02 7.09 -9.70
CA VAL A 26 -18.23 8.34 -9.87
C VAL A 26 -17.99 8.66 -11.36
N LEU A 27 -18.79 8.06 -12.24
CA LEU A 27 -18.84 8.46 -13.64
C LEU A 27 -20.21 9.08 -13.90
N MET A 28 -20.21 10.33 -14.37
CA MET A 28 -21.36 11.12 -14.82
C MET A 28 -21.99 12.07 -13.79
N LEU A 29 -21.24 13.11 -13.41
CA LEU A 29 -21.78 14.45 -13.11
C LEU A 29 -20.73 15.53 -13.45
N PHE A 30 -20.17 15.45 -14.66
CA PHE A 30 -19.74 16.65 -15.36
C PHE A 30 -20.95 17.16 -16.16
N VAL A 31 -21.16 18.47 -16.14
CA VAL A 31 -22.26 19.24 -16.74
C VAL A 31 -23.48 19.42 -15.82
N LEU A 32 -23.42 20.46 -14.99
CA LEU A 32 -24.34 21.62 -15.02
C LEU A 32 -23.91 22.63 -13.93
N ALA A 33 -22.83 23.38 -14.20
CA ALA A 33 -22.54 24.62 -13.48
C ALA A 33 -22.21 25.70 -14.51
N ALA A 34 -23.25 26.15 -15.22
CA ALA A 34 -23.23 27.40 -15.95
C ALA A 34 -24.28 28.32 -15.31
N CYS A 35 -23.82 29.54 -14.97
CA CYS A 35 -24.54 30.71 -14.50
C CYS A 35 -24.77 30.83 -12.98
N GLY A 36 -24.00 31.72 -12.34
CA GLY A 36 -24.32 32.34 -11.06
C GLY A 36 -23.11 32.92 -10.35
N ALA A 37 -22.90 34.24 -10.48
CA ALA A 37 -21.78 34.98 -9.92
C ALA A 37 -21.78 35.03 -8.37
N GLY A 38 -20.60 34.90 -7.74
CA GLY A 38 -20.40 35.35 -6.34
C GLY A 38 -19.24 34.68 -5.59
N ASN A 39 -18.12 35.42 -5.46
CA ASN A 39 -16.98 35.30 -4.52
C ASN A 39 -16.00 34.09 -4.63
N PRO A 40 -14.67 34.36 -4.70
CA PRO A 40 -13.64 33.34 -4.51
C PRO A 40 -13.35 33.19 -3.01
N ASP A 41 -13.37 31.94 -2.50
CA ASP A 41 -12.68 31.45 -1.30
C ASP A 41 -13.51 30.34 -0.64
N SER A 42 -13.58 29.17 -1.27
CA SER A 42 -13.96 27.90 -0.61
C SER A 42 -13.77 26.72 -1.56
N GLU A 43 -12.54 26.41 -1.93
CA GLU A 43 -12.18 25.11 -2.50
C GLU A 43 -11.45 24.27 -1.46
N THR A 44 -12.18 23.57 -0.59
CA THR A 44 -11.81 22.25 -0.05
C THR A 44 -12.90 21.73 0.89
N SER A 45 -13.17 20.43 0.80
CA SER A 45 -13.96 19.62 1.74
C SER A 45 -15.48 19.52 1.53
N GLU A 46 -15.90 19.01 0.38
CA GLU A 46 -17.18 18.30 0.23
C GLU A 46 -16.98 16.94 -0.47
N TYR A 47 -16.14 16.07 0.09
CA TYR A 47 -16.14 14.63 -0.24
C TYR A 47 -16.22 13.73 1.01
N VAL A 48 -16.49 14.33 2.17
CA VAL A 48 -16.93 13.61 3.36
C VAL A 48 -18.37 14.05 3.62
N SER A 49 -19.25 13.77 2.65
CA SER A 49 -20.68 13.85 2.89
C SER A 49 -21.05 12.71 3.83
N SER A 50 -21.42 13.10 5.04
CA SER A 50 -22.01 12.31 6.11
C SER A 50 -22.91 11.17 5.61
N ARG A 51 -22.34 9.97 5.52
CA ARG A 51 -23.07 8.75 5.88
C ARG A 51 -22.49 8.28 7.20
N ASN A 52 -23.08 8.78 8.28
CA ASN A 52 -22.95 8.12 9.57
C ASN A 52 -23.75 6.81 9.46
N ASP A 53 -23.21 5.83 8.74
CA ASP A 53 -23.80 4.51 8.64
C ASP A 53 -23.41 3.73 9.91
N SER A 54 -23.98 4.18 11.04
CA SER A 54 -23.79 3.60 12.37
C SER A 54 -24.21 2.12 12.45
N GLY A 55 -24.77 1.58 11.36
CA GLY A 55 -25.11 0.17 11.20
C GLY A 55 -24.05 -0.67 10.47
N MET A 56 -22.93 -0.10 10.01
CA MET A 56 -21.87 -0.89 9.37
C MET A 56 -21.21 -1.80 10.41
N THR A 57 -21.20 -3.11 10.14
CA THR A 57 -20.63 -4.13 11.01
C THR A 57 -19.86 -5.14 10.17
N GLY A 58 -18.89 -5.83 10.75
CA GLY A 58 -18.16 -6.89 10.09
C GLY A 58 -16.69 -6.88 10.46
N THR A 59 -15.91 -7.65 9.71
CA THR A 59 -14.46 -7.70 9.87
C THR A 59 -13.80 -7.37 8.54
N VAL A 60 -12.76 -6.54 8.59
CA VAL A 60 -11.84 -6.30 7.48
C VAL A 60 -10.48 -6.89 7.85
N GLU A 61 -10.02 -7.85 7.08
CA GLU A 61 -8.73 -8.53 7.24
C GLU A 61 -7.69 -7.94 6.28
N ILE A 62 -6.62 -7.37 6.84
CA ILE A 62 -5.51 -6.75 6.11
C ILE A 62 -4.21 -7.48 6.48
N ASP A 63 -3.36 -7.76 5.50
CA ASP A 63 -2.01 -8.31 5.77
C ASP A 63 -1.02 -7.94 4.65
N GLY A 64 0.28 -7.93 4.94
CA GLY A 64 1.31 -7.85 3.92
C GLY A 64 2.54 -7.04 4.33
N SER A 65 2.90 -6.06 3.50
CA SER A 65 4.13 -5.26 3.59
C SER A 65 4.31 -4.61 4.97
N SER A 66 5.47 -4.85 5.60
CA SER A 66 5.85 -4.15 6.84
C SER A 66 6.05 -2.64 6.66
N THR A 67 6.32 -2.19 5.43
CA THR A 67 6.47 -0.75 5.13
C THR A 67 5.13 -0.04 5.05
N VAL A 68 4.06 -0.74 4.64
CA VAL A 68 2.70 -0.19 4.54
C VAL A 68 1.90 -0.39 5.83
N TYR A 69 2.22 -1.42 6.61
CA TYR A 69 1.60 -1.71 7.90
C TYR A 69 1.30 -0.48 8.79
N PRO A 70 2.26 0.42 9.09
CA PRO A 70 1.97 1.57 9.94
C PRO A 70 0.95 2.56 9.32
N ILE A 71 0.87 2.60 7.99
CA ILE A 71 -0.14 3.40 7.28
C ILE A 71 -1.51 2.74 7.42
N SER A 72 -1.59 1.43 7.19
CA SER A 72 -2.83 0.66 7.33
C SER A 72 -3.38 0.70 8.76
N GLU A 73 -2.52 0.62 9.77
CA GLU A 73 -2.92 0.76 11.18
C GLU A 73 -3.48 2.16 11.49
N ALA A 74 -2.83 3.22 11.00
CA ALA A 74 -3.31 4.58 11.19
C ALA A 74 -4.68 4.80 10.51
N VAL A 75 -4.84 4.27 9.30
CA VAL A 75 -6.14 4.30 8.58
C VAL A 75 -7.19 3.50 9.33
N ALA A 76 -6.85 2.31 9.86
CA ALA A 76 -7.75 1.48 10.66
C ALA A 76 -8.20 2.20 11.93
N GLU A 77 -7.30 2.91 12.61
CA GLU A 77 -7.62 3.70 13.81
C GLU A 77 -8.65 4.80 13.51
N GLU A 78 -8.42 5.60 12.45
CA GLU A 78 -9.35 6.65 12.03
C GLU A 78 -10.68 6.10 11.52
N PHE A 79 -10.63 4.98 10.78
CA PHE A 79 -11.84 4.31 10.30
C PHE A 79 -12.70 3.80 11.46
N ASN A 80 -12.10 3.19 12.48
CA ASN A 80 -12.82 2.68 13.65
C ASN A 80 -13.45 3.79 14.49
N LYS A 81 -12.90 5.01 14.50
CA LYS A 81 -13.54 6.18 15.14
C LYS A 81 -14.87 6.54 14.47
N LEU A 82 -14.98 6.33 13.16
CA LEU A 82 -16.18 6.59 12.37
C LEU A 82 -17.15 5.39 12.38
N TYR A 83 -16.62 4.17 12.40
CA TYR A 83 -17.38 2.91 12.31
C TYR A 83 -16.99 1.94 13.44
N PRO A 84 -17.41 2.20 14.70
CA PRO A 84 -16.94 1.46 15.86
C PRO A 84 -17.39 -0.01 15.92
N ASN A 85 -18.36 -0.40 15.09
CA ASN A 85 -18.88 -1.77 15.02
C ASN A 85 -18.18 -2.62 13.94
N VAL A 86 -17.25 -2.03 13.17
CA VAL A 86 -16.40 -2.77 12.24
C VAL A 86 -15.09 -3.09 12.93
N ARG A 87 -14.64 -4.33 12.79
CA ARG A 87 -13.33 -4.77 13.28
C ARG A 87 -12.34 -4.77 12.12
N VAL A 88 -11.30 -3.94 12.20
CA VAL A 88 -10.19 -3.98 11.24
C VAL A 88 -9.01 -4.71 11.89
N ASN A 89 -8.57 -5.82 11.31
CA ASN A 89 -7.39 -6.56 11.74
C ASN A 89 -6.26 -6.30 10.73
N VAL A 90 -5.12 -5.78 11.19
CA VAL A 90 -3.95 -5.51 10.33
C VAL A 90 -2.78 -6.40 10.76
N GLY A 91 -2.32 -7.23 9.84
CA GLY A 91 -1.19 -8.16 10.01
C GLY A 91 0.06 -7.76 9.22
N VAL A 92 1.18 -8.41 9.56
CA VAL A 92 2.47 -8.23 8.85
C VAL A 92 3.10 -9.57 8.49
N SER A 93 2.90 -10.00 7.25
CA SER A 93 3.53 -11.21 6.68
C SER A 93 4.59 -10.92 5.62
N GLY A 94 4.87 -9.64 5.33
CA GLY A 94 5.63 -9.20 4.17
C GLY A 94 4.84 -9.34 2.85
N THR A 95 5.19 -8.61 1.80
CA THR A 95 4.41 -8.56 0.54
C THR A 95 4.15 -9.94 -0.08
N GLY A 96 5.15 -10.81 -0.12
CA GLY A 96 4.96 -12.18 -0.65
C GLY A 96 4.11 -13.07 0.25
N GLY A 97 4.11 -12.85 1.56
CA GLY A 97 3.24 -13.55 2.51
C GLY A 97 1.80 -13.06 2.42
N GLY A 98 1.61 -11.74 2.38
CA GLY A 98 0.30 -11.09 2.18
C GLY A 98 -0.37 -11.56 0.89
N PHE A 99 0.33 -11.56 -0.25
CA PHE A 99 -0.23 -12.08 -1.49
C PHE A 99 -0.61 -13.56 -1.42
N LYS A 100 0.14 -14.41 -0.71
CA LYS A 100 -0.24 -15.83 -0.56
C LYS A 100 -1.60 -16.00 0.13
N ARG A 101 -1.90 -15.16 1.12
CA ARG A 101 -3.19 -15.17 1.83
C ARG A 101 -4.30 -14.49 1.02
N PHE A 102 -4.00 -13.33 0.44
CA PHE A 102 -4.94 -12.56 -0.36
C PHE A 102 -5.43 -13.32 -1.59
N THR A 103 -4.52 -13.97 -2.32
CA THR A 103 -4.86 -14.68 -3.57
C THR A 103 -5.70 -15.94 -3.38
N VAL A 104 -5.92 -16.38 -2.13
CA VAL A 104 -6.86 -17.46 -1.77
C VAL A 104 -8.08 -16.94 -1.00
N GLY A 105 -8.22 -15.62 -0.87
CA GLY A 105 -9.34 -14.97 -0.18
C GLY A 105 -9.30 -15.07 1.34
N GLU A 106 -8.13 -15.22 1.96
CA GLU A 106 -7.99 -15.16 3.42
C GLU A 106 -7.98 -13.72 3.98
N THR A 107 -7.62 -12.74 3.15
CA THR A 107 -7.61 -11.32 3.51
C THR A 107 -8.37 -10.51 2.47
N ASP A 108 -8.99 -9.42 2.91
CA ASP A 108 -9.75 -8.51 2.05
C ASP A 108 -8.82 -7.49 1.38
N ILE A 109 -7.71 -7.16 2.06
CA ILE A 109 -6.69 -6.23 1.60
C ILE A 109 -5.29 -6.87 1.73
N SER A 110 -4.44 -6.63 0.75
CA SER A 110 -3.01 -6.94 0.79
C SER A 110 -2.15 -5.68 0.68
N ASP A 111 -1.35 -5.45 1.71
CA ASP A 111 -0.33 -4.43 1.75
C ASP A 111 0.91 -4.87 0.94
N ALA A 112 1.47 -3.99 0.11
CA ALA A 112 2.54 -4.38 -0.81
C ALA A 112 3.56 -3.27 -1.09
N SER A 113 4.86 -3.62 -1.14
CA SER A 113 5.95 -2.71 -1.55
C SER A 113 6.42 -2.97 -2.99
N ARG A 114 5.66 -3.77 -3.73
CA ARG A 114 5.86 -4.08 -5.15
C ARG A 114 4.53 -4.54 -5.77
N PRO A 115 4.40 -4.49 -7.10
CA PRO A 115 3.29 -5.16 -7.79
C PRO A 115 3.27 -6.66 -7.53
N MET A 116 2.09 -7.27 -7.74
CA MET A 116 1.99 -8.73 -7.84
C MET A 116 2.83 -9.25 -9.00
N LYS A 117 3.54 -10.36 -8.77
CA LYS A 117 4.34 -11.02 -9.79
C LYS A 117 3.43 -11.67 -10.81
N ASN A 118 3.60 -11.28 -12.07
CA ASN A 118 3.00 -11.96 -13.21
C ASN A 118 4.00 -13.00 -13.79
N PRO A 119 3.61 -14.27 -13.99
CA PRO A 119 2.27 -14.83 -13.75
C PRO A 119 2.06 -15.42 -12.34
N GLY A 120 3.12 -15.63 -11.56
CA GLY A 120 3.06 -16.52 -10.39
C GLY A 120 2.05 -16.17 -9.29
N GLU A 121 1.87 -14.89 -8.97
CA GLU A 121 0.88 -14.44 -7.96
C GLU A 121 -0.46 -14.08 -8.63
N THR A 122 -0.41 -13.47 -9.82
CA THR A 122 -1.63 -13.08 -10.55
C THR A 122 -2.47 -14.29 -10.97
N SER A 123 -1.84 -15.37 -11.46
CA SER A 123 -2.56 -16.59 -11.87
C SER A 123 -3.25 -17.27 -10.69
N LYS A 124 -2.67 -17.22 -9.47
CA LYS A 124 -3.32 -17.76 -8.27
C LYS A 124 -4.57 -16.98 -7.89
N ALA A 125 -4.53 -15.65 -8.02
CA ALA A 125 -5.71 -14.83 -7.82
C ALA A 125 -6.81 -15.23 -8.82
N ASP A 126 -6.47 -15.37 -10.10
CA ASP A 126 -7.42 -15.75 -11.14
C ASP A 126 -7.98 -17.16 -10.94
N GLU A 127 -7.15 -18.14 -10.60
CA GLU A 127 -7.56 -19.53 -10.30
C GLU A 127 -8.55 -19.61 -9.14
N ASN A 128 -8.38 -18.76 -8.12
CA ASN A 128 -9.29 -18.69 -6.97
C ASN A 128 -10.41 -17.66 -7.14
N GLY A 129 -10.57 -17.07 -8.34
CA GLY A 129 -11.62 -16.10 -8.63
C GLY A 129 -11.47 -14.75 -7.90
N ILE A 130 -10.30 -14.45 -7.35
CA ILE A 130 -10.04 -13.19 -6.65
C ILE A 130 -9.87 -12.06 -7.66
N LYS A 131 -10.92 -11.23 -7.79
CA LYS A 131 -10.85 -9.94 -8.49
C LYS A 131 -10.42 -8.85 -7.53
N TYR A 132 -9.46 -8.04 -7.96
CA TYR A 132 -8.84 -7.03 -7.12
C TYR A 132 -8.56 -5.75 -7.90
N ALA A 133 -8.42 -4.66 -7.16
CA ALA A 133 -7.93 -3.39 -7.66
C ALA A 133 -6.61 -3.04 -6.96
N GLU A 134 -5.75 -2.32 -7.68
CA GLU A 134 -4.45 -1.84 -7.19
C GLU A 134 -4.53 -0.34 -6.92
N LEU A 135 -4.18 0.06 -5.70
CA LEU A 135 -4.05 1.45 -5.30
C LEU A 135 -2.57 1.75 -5.01
N ARG A 136 -1.98 2.67 -5.78
CA ARG A 136 -0.65 3.20 -5.48
C ARG A 136 -0.77 4.24 -4.37
N LEU A 137 -0.13 3.96 -3.23
CA LEU A 137 -0.15 4.83 -2.05
C LEU A 137 0.94 5.91 -2.12
N GLY A 138 2.10 5.57 -2.68
CA GLY A 138 3.23 6.50 -2.69
C GLY A 138 4.50 5.90 -3.27
N THR A 139 5.58 6.65 -3.10
CA THR A 139 6.94 6.28 -3.51
C THR A 139 7.78 6.05 -2.26
N ASP A 140 8.58 5.00 -2.26
CA ASP A 140 9.47 4.65 -1.15
C ASP A 140 10.89 5.18 -1.38
N GLY A 141 11.46 5.78 -0.34
CA GLY A 141 12.83 6.27 -0.31
C GLY A 141 13.74 5.31 0.46
N ILE A 142 14.29 4.30 -0.23
CA ILE A 142 15.24 3.37 0.40
C ILE A 142 16.53 4.11 0.75
N SER A 143 16.83 4.15 2.04
CA SER A 143 18.01 4.83 2.58
C SER A 143 19.12 3.84 2.89
N ILE A 144 20.35 4.22 2.54
CA ILE A 144 21.56 3.49 2.94
C ILE A 144 22.14 4.18 4.17
N MET A 145 22.27 3.44 5.26
CA MET A 145 22.80 3.95 6.52
C MET A 145 24.12 3.26 6.85
N VAL A 146 25.09 4.04 7.32
CA VAL A 146 26.34 3.54 7.89
C VAL A 146 26.41 3.88 9.37
N ASN A 147 27.27 3.19 10.11
CA ASN A 147 27.52 3.50 11.52
C ASN A 147 28.07 4.93 11.66
N LEU A 148 27.63 5.68 12.68
CA LEU A 148 28.08 7.06 12.93
C LEU A 148 29.60 7.19 13.15
N LYS A 149 30.29 6.12 13.55
CA LYS A 149 31.75 6.08 13.71
C LYS A 149 32.49 5.69 12.43
N ASN A 150 31.79 5.44 11.33
CA ASN A 150 32.40 5.12 10.05
C ASN A 150 32.98 6.40 9.44
N THR A 151 34.31 6.48 9.38
CA THR A 151 35.03 7.59 8.76
C THR A 151 35.53 7.29 7.35
N PHE A 152 35.17 6.12 6.79
CA PHE A 152 35.58 5.67 5.45
C PHE A 152 34.54 6.02 4.38
N VAL A 153 33.27 6.06 4.77
CA VAL A 153 32.15 6.25 3.85
C VAL A 153 31.44 7.57 4.11
N ASP A 154 31.73 8.56 3.28
CA ASP A 154 30.96 9.81 3.22
C ASP A 154 29.82 9.73 2.20
N CYS A 155 30.07 9.08 1.05
CA CYS A 155 29.08 8.80 0.01
C CYS A 155 29.36 7.47 -0.69
N LEU A 156 28.36 6.94 -1.37
CA LEU A 156 28.45 5.70 -2.15
C LEU A 156 27.84 5.89 -3.54
N THR A 157 28.52 5.37 -4.55
CA THR A 157 28.00 5.30 -5.92
C THR A 157 27.13 4.05 -6.10
N THR A 158 26.26 4.06 -7.11
CA THR A 158 25.43 2.89 -7.45
C THR A 158 26.25 1.65 -7.77
N GLU A 159 27.43 1.82 -8.37
CA GLU A 159 28.37 0.75 -8.68
C GLU A 159 28.97 0.12 -7.42
N GLU A 160 29.30 0.94 -6.41
CA GLU A 160 29.79 0.45 -5.12
C GLU A 160 28.69 -0.31 -4.36
N LEU A 161 27.47 0.24 -4.32
CA LEU A 161 26.32 -0.46 -3.74
C LEU A 161 26.10 -1.81 -4.44
N ARG A 162 26.16 -1.83 -5.78
CA ARG A 162 26.03 -3.07 -6.55
C ARG A 162 27.10 -4.09 -6.17
N LYS A 163 28.38 -3.70 -6.05
CA LYS A 163 29.45 -4.61 -5.61
C LYS A 163 29.17 -5.22 -4.23
N ILE A 164 28.57 -4.46 -3.32
CA ILE A 164 28.27 -4.94 -1.96
C ILE A 164 27.15 -5.98 -1.96
N TRP A 165 26.05 -5.75 -2.69
CA TRP A 165 24.83 -6.56 -2.57
C TRP A 165 24.46 -7.40 -3.79
N GLU A 166 25.26 -7.39 -4.85
CA GLU A 166 24.99 -8.27 -5.99
C GLU A 166 25.02 -9.75 -5.56
N PRO A 167 24.17 -10.61 -6.17
CA PRO A 167 24.15 -12.03 -5.84
C PRO A 167 25.55 -12.65 -5.97
N GLY A 168 26.00 -13.31 -4.90
CA GLY A 168 27.34 -13.92 -4.84
C GLY A 168 28.47 -12.96 -4.47
N SER A 169 28.17 -11.71 -4.08
CA SER A 169 29.18 -10.81 -3.52
C SER A 169 29.84 -11.42 -2.28
N THR A 170 31.16 -11.31 -2.23
CA THR A 170 32.01 -11.74 -1.10
C THR A 170 32.60 -10.54 -0.35
N ILE A 171 32.08 -9.33 -0.60
CA ILE A 171 32.56 -8.12 0.04
C ILE A 171 32.18 -8.14 1.52
N ASP A 172 33.18 -8.07 2.40
CA ASP A 172 33.03 -8.06 3.85
C ASP A 172 33.75 -6.89 4.53
N ASN A 173 34.50 -6.08 3.76
CA ASN A 173 35.24 -4.94 4.26
C ASN A 173 35.12 -3.70 3.36
N TRP A 174 35.09 -2.52 3.96
CA TRP A 174 35.01 -1.24 3.24
C TRP A 174 36.17 -0.99 2.28
N SER A 175 37.37 -1.45 2.64
CA SER A 175 38.54 -1.28 1.76
C SER A 175 38.45 -2.07 0.44
N GLN A 176 37.51 -3.01 0.32
CA GLN A 176 37.31 -3.80 -0.90
C GLN A 176 36.41 -3.09 -1.93
N ILE A 177 35.67 -2.05 -1.54
CA ILE A 177 34.77 -1.32 -2.47
C ILE A 177 35.50 -0.20 -3.23
N ARG A 178 36.46 0.47 -2.57
CA ARG A 178 37.35 1.50 -3.13
C ARG A 178 38.62 1.66 -2.26
N ALA A 179 39.64 2.34 -2.79
CA ALA A 179 40.78 2.79 -1.99
C ALA A 179 40.34 3.87 -0.98
N GLY A 180 40.96 3.85 0.21
CA GLY A 180 40.69 4.79 1.30
C GLY A 180 41.57 6.03 1.28
#